data_AF-A0A2X1ITU1-F1
#
_entry.id   AF-A0A2X1ITU1-F1
#
_cell.length_a   1.000
_cell.length_b   1.000
_cell.length_c   1.000
_cell.angle_alpha   90.00
_cell.angle_beta   90.00
_cell.angle_gamma   90.00
#
_symmetry.space_group_name_H-M   'P 1'
#
loop_
_entity.id
_entity.type
_entity.pdbx_description
1 polymer ?
#
loop_
_entity_poly.entity_id
_entity_poly.type
_entity_poly.pdbx_seq_one_letter_code
_entity_poly.pdbx_strand_id
1 'polypeptide(L)'
;MANSSSRYSVLTAAHWGPMLVETDGETVFSSRGALATGMENSLQSAVRDQVHSNTRVRFPMVRKGFLASPENPQGIRGQDEFVRVSWDEALDLIHQQHKRIREAYGPASIFAGSYGWRSNGVLHKASTLLQRYMALAGGYTGHLGDYSTGAAQAIMPYVVGGSEVYQQQTSWPLVLEHSDVVVLWSANPLNTLKIAWNASDEQGAFLLFRTA
;
A
#
# COMPACT_ATOMS: atom_id res chain seq x y z
N MET A 1 -29.66 -13.13 -25.54
CA MET A 1 -29.24 -11.79 -26.02
C MET A 1 -28.25 -11.26 -25.01
N ALA A 2 -26.97 -11.21 -25.34
CA ALA A 2 -25.95 -10.67 -24.46
C ALA A 2 -26.11 -9.15 -24.44
N ASN A 3 -26.43 -8.58 -23.28
CA ASN A 3 -26.39 -7.13 -23.09
C ASN A 3 -24.92 -6.73 -23.31
N SER A 4 -24.62 -6.03 -24.41
CA SER A 4 -23.29 -5.43 -24.56
C SER A 4 -23.17 -4.38 -23.47
N SER A 5 -22.42 -4.66 -22.41
CA SER A 5 -22.12 -3.68 -21.37
C SER A 5 -21.37 -2.52 -22.05
N SER A 6 -22.02 -1.37 -22.16
CA SER A 6 -21.40 -0.19 -22.74
C SER A 6 -20.25 0.24 -21.86
N ARG A 7 -19.08 0.51 -22.45
CA ARG A 7 -17.94 1.06 -21.71
C ARG A 7 -18.29 2.42 -21.12
N TYR A 8 -17.85 2.65 -19.89
CA TYR A 8 -17.99 3.92 -19.19
C TYR A 8 -16.72 4.24 -18.40
N SER A 9 -16.58 5.51 -18.05
CA SER A 9 -15.45 6.03 -17.28
C SER A 9 -15.81 6.19 -15.81
N VAL A 10 -14.93 5.75 -14.92
CA VAL A 10 -15.06 5.91 -13.46
C VAL A 10 -13.93 6.77 -12.93
N LEU A 11 -14.27 7.84 -12.21
CA LEU A 11 -13.31 8.63 -11.44
C LEU A 11 -12.96 7.90 -10.14
N THR A 12 -11.68 7.68 -9.91
CA THR A 12 -11.14 7.09 -8.69
C THR A 12 -9.78 7.69 -8.36
N ALA A 13 -9.08 7.22 -7.31
CA ALA A 13 -7.75 7.69 -6.98
C ALA A 13 -6.88 6.58 -6.38
N ALA A 14 -5.58 6.63 -6.65
CA ALA A 14 -4.55 5.80 -6.03
C ALA A 14 -3.47 6.70 -5.38
N HIS A 15 -2.45 6.09 -4.76
CA HIS A 15 -1.29 6.83 -4.23
C HIS A 15 -0.66 7.79 -5.24
N TRP A 16 -0.76 7.47 -6.53
CA TRP A 16 -0.23 8.21 -7.66
C TRP A 16 -1.22 9.18 -8.32
N GLY A 17 -2.32 9.50 -7.63
CA GLY A 17 -3.21 10.61 -7.97
C GLY A 17 -4.63 10.19 -8.42
N PRO A 18 -5.51 11.18 -8.67
CA PRO A 18 -6.83 10.97 -9.25
C PRO A 18 -6.75 10.45 -10.69
N MET A 19 -7.65 9.54 -11.04
CA MET A 19 -7.63 8.83 -12.31
C MET A 19 -9.02 8.61 -12.90
N LEU A 20 -9.07 8.52 -14.22
CA LEU A 20 -10.21 8.00 -14.97
C LEU A 20 -9.90 6.58 -15.44
N VAL A 21 -10.78 5.64 -15.11
CA VAL A 21 -10.67 4.23 -15.47
C VAL A 21 -11.80 3.86 -16.42
N GLU A 22 -11.45 3.35 -17.59
CA GLU A 22 -12.40 2.85 -18.57
C GLU A 22 -12.74 1.39 -18.28
N THR A 23 -14.02 1.09 -18.08
CA THR A 23 -14.49 -0.26 -17.73
C THR A 23 -15.91 -0.50 -18.26
N ASP A 24 -16.31 -1.75 -18.31
CA ASP A 24 -17.70 -2.17 -18.52
C ASP A 24 -18.36 -2.72 -17.24
N GLY A 25 -17.67 -2.63 -16.10
CA GLY A 25 -18.08 -3.18 -14.80
C GLY A 25 -17.50 -4.56 -14.50
N GLU A 26 -17.01 -5.29 -15.50
CA GLU A 26 -16.37 -6.59 -15.33
C GLU A 26 -14.87 -6.54 -15.67
N THR A 27 -14.53 -5.81 -16.72
CA THR A 27 -13.19 -5.68 -17.26
C THR A 27 -12.72 -4.23 -17.19
N VAL A 28 -11.57 -4.01 -16.57
CA VAL A 28 -10.80 -2.77 -16.74
C VAL A 28 -10.08 -2.78 -18.09
N PHE A 29 -10.31 -1.77 -18.93
CA PHE A 29 -9.71 -1.64 -20.26
C PHE A 29 -8.51 -0.71 -20.31
N SER A 30 -8.54 0.40 -19.56
CA SER A 30 -7.43 1.35 -19.50
C SER A 30 -7.61 2.31 -18.31
N SER A 31 -6.55 3.05 -18.00
CA SER A 31 -6.62 4.15 -17.05
C SER A 31 -5.70 5.29 -17.46
N ARG A 32 -6.03 6.50 -17.00
CA ARG A 32 -5.23 7.72 -17.22
C ARG A 32 -5.42 8.71 -16.07
N GLY A 33 -4.53 9.69 -15.95
CA GLY A 33 -4.69 10.81 -15.04
C GLY A 33 -6.00 11.56 -15.26
N ALA A 34 -6.66 11.94 -14.16
CA ALA A 34 -7.87 12.76 -14.19
C ALA A 34 -7.56 14.26 -14.12
N LEU A 35 -6.37 14.62 -13.63
CA LEU A 35 -5.93 16.01 -13.54
C LEU A 35 -5.30 16.46 -14.85
N ALA A 36 -5.56 17.69 -15.26
CA ALA A 36 -4.94 18.31 -16.42
C ALA A 36 -3.57 18.89 -16.03
N THR A 37 -2.61 18.01 -15.76
CA THR A 37 -1.25 18.38 -15.37
C THR A 37 -0.32 18.27 -16.56
N GLY A 38 0.72 19.11 -16.59
CA GLY A 38 1.70 19.12 -17.68
C GLY A 38 2.67 17.95 -17.67
N MET A 39 2.51 16.99 -16.75
CA MET A 39 3.46 15.91 -16.54
C MET A 39 2.78 14.55 -16.45
N GLU A 40 3.23 13.64 -17.31
CA GLU A 40 2.75 12.27 -17.29
C GLU A 40 3.29 11.52 -16.08
N ASN A 41 2.38 10.99 -15.26
CA ASN A 41 2.73 10.00 -14.25
C ASN A 41 2.53 8.60 -14.83
N SER A 42 3.62 7.92 -15.18
CA SER A 42 3.58 6.58 -15.80
C SER A 42 2.89 5.51 -14.95
N LEU A 43 2.72 5.73 -13.64
CA LEU A 43 1.93 4.83 -12.79
C LEU A 43 0.44 4.87 -13.17
N GLN A 44 0.01 5.93 -13.89
CA GLN A 44 -1.39 6.19 -14.18
C GLN A 44 -2.10 5.27 -15.15
N SER A 45 -1.33 4.58 -15.97
CA SER A 45 -1.82 3.61 -16.95
C SER A 45 -1.82 2.17 -16.43
N ALA A 46 -1.28 1.91 -15.24
CA ALA A 46 -0.98 0.56 -14.78
C ALA A 46 -2.18 -0.23 -14.21
N VAL A 47 -3.35 0.38 -14.02
CA VAL A 47 -4.46 -0.29 -13.30
C VAL A 47 -4.95 -1.53 -13.99
N ARG A 48 -5.05 -1.53 -15.32
CA ARG A 48 -5.43 -2.72 -16.08
C ARG A 48 -4.52 -3.90 -15.74
N ASP A 49 -3.21 -3.68 -15.79
CA ASP A 49 -2.23 -4.74 -15.59
C ASP A 49 -2.21 -5.18 -14.12
N GLN A 50 -2.43 -4.27 -13.17
CA GLN A 50 -2.58 -4.62 -11.76
C GLN A 50 -3.79 -5.53 -11.51
N VAL A 51 -4.92 -5.27 -12.17
CA VAL A 51 -6.15 -6.05 -11.99
C VAL A 51 -6.07 -7.41 -12.69
N HIS A 52 -5.55 -7.44 -13.92
CA HIS A 52 -5.64 -8.60 -14.83
C HIS A 52 -4.32 -9.34 -15.07
N SER A 53 -3.25 -9.03 -14.34
CA SER A 53 -1.96 -9.73 -14.49
C SER A 53 -2.07 -11.25 -14.31
N ASN A 54 -1.20 -11.98 -15.00
CA ASN A 54 -1.04 -13.42 -14.82
C ASN A 54 -0.61 -13.81 -13.39
N THR A 55 -0.06 -12.87 -12.63
CA THR A 55 0.34 -13.03 -11.23
C THR A 55 -0.78 -12.77 -10.23
N ARG A 56 -2.01 -12.51 -10.68
CA ARG A 56 -3.15 -12.27 -9.79
C ARG A 56 -3.48 -13.53 -8.97
N VAL A 57 -3.50 -13.38 -7.64
CA VAL A 57 -3.98 -14.42 -6.73
C VAL A 57 -5.49 -14.57 -6.89
N ARG A 58 -5.93 -15.73 -7.37
CA ARG A 58 -7.34 -16.03 -7.72
C ARG A 58 -8.12 -16.76 -6.63
N PHE A 59 -7.42 -17.56 -5.82
CA PHE A 59 -8.05 -18.44 -4.84
C PHE A 59 -7.23 -18.45 -3.53
N PRO A 60 -7.85 -18.81 -2.39
CA PRO A 60 -7.12 -19.22 -1.21
C PRO A 60 -6.22 -20.42 -1.52
N MET A 61 -4.96 -20.33 -1.13
CA MET A 61 -3.96 -21.36 -1.34
C MET A 61 -3.25 -21.65 -0.02
N VAL A 62 -3.00 -22.91 0.28
CA VAL A 62 -2.21 -23.34 1.43
C VAL A 62 -1.03 -24.15 0.95
N ARG A 63 0.15 -23.87 1.52
CA ARG A 63 1.37 -24.62 1.26
C ARG A 63 1.14 -26.09 1.60
N LYS A 64 1.41 -27.02 0.68
CA LYS A 64 1.07 -28.44 0.80
C LYS A 64 1.56 -29.07 2.10
N GLY A 65 2.83 -28.83 2.45
CA GLY A 65 3.42 -29.34 3.69
C GLY A 65 2.83 -28.75 4.97
N PHE A 66 2.30 -27.51 4.92
CA PHE A 66 1.57 -26.91 6.04
C PHE A 66 0.16 -27.47 6.16
N LEU A 67 -0.54 -27.66 5.04
CA LEU A 67 -1.88 -28.25 5.05
C LEU A 67 -1.86 -29.69 5.59
N ALA A 68 -0.82 -30.47 5.25
CA ALA A 68 -0.67 -31.84 5.72
C ALA A 68 -0.33 -31.95 7.21
N SER A 69 0.41 -30.99 7.77
CA SER A 69 0.74 -30.94 9.20
C SER A 69 0.96 -29.50 9.66
N PRO A 70 -0.09 -28.80 10.15
CA PRO A 70 0.03 -27.40 10.56
C PRO A 70 0.99 -27.17 11.74
N GLU A 71 1.13 -28.15 12.63
CA GLU A 71 2.00 -28.06 13.81
C GLU A 71 3.45 -28.44 13.51
N ASN A 72 3.69 -29.33 12.56
CA ASN A 72 5.03 -29.69 12.10
C ASN A 72 5.14 -29.68 10.57
N PRO A 73 5.07 -28.49 9.95
CA PRO A 73 4.99 -28.37 8.50
C PRO A 73 6.28 -28.83 7.82
N GLN A 74 6.20 -29.80 6.91
CA GLN A 74 7.34 -30.27 6.12
C GLN A 74 7.60 -29.37 4.90
N GLY A 75 8.78 -29.45 4.26
CA GLY A 75 9.14 -28.69 3.05
C GLY A 75 9.87 -27.37 3.30
N ILE A 76 10.19 -26.63 2.23
CA ILE A 76 11.01 -25.40 2.26
C ILE A 76 10.20 -24.21 1.75
N ARG A 77 9.89 -23.26 2.64
CA ARG A 77 9.15 -22.03 2.29
C ARG A 77 9.85 -21.31 1.12
N GLY A 78 9.07 -20.99 0.09
CA GLY A 78 9.55 -20.37 -1.15
C GLY A 78 9.83 -21.37 -2.29
N GLN A 79 9.85 -22.68 -2.02
CA GLN A 79 10.05 -23.74 -3.02
C GLN A 79 8.90 -24.76 -3.02
N ASP A 80 7.89 -24.57 -2.18
CA ASP A 80 6.83 -25.55 -1.97
C ASP A 80 5.70 -25.46 -3.01
N GLU A 81 5.04 -26.60 -3.19
CA GLU A 81 3.75 -26.68 -3.86
C GLU A 81 2.63 -26.02 -3.02
N PHE A 82 1.70 -25.38 -3.71
CA PHE A 82 0.49 -24.80 -3.11
C PHE A 82 -0.74 -25.58 -3.55
N VAL A 83 -1.62 -25.84 -2.59
CA VAL A 83 -2.90 -26.52 -2.78
C VAL A 83 -4.02 -25.49 -2.67
N ARG A 84 -4.93 -25.48 -3.64
CA ARG A 84 -6.13 -24.66 -3.58
C ARG A 84 -7.07 -25.22 -2.53
N VAL A 85 -7.62 -24.34 -1.68
CA VAL A 85 -8.64 -24.68 -0.69
C VAL A 85 -9.83 -23.74 -0.82
N SER A 86 -10.95 -24.10 -0.17
CA SER A 86 -12.08 -23.21 -0.01
C SER A 86 -11.77 -22.05 0.95
N TRP A 87 -12.62 -21.02 0.95
CA TRP A 87 -12.52 -19.94 1.93
C TRP A 87 -12.74 -20.43 3.36
N ASP A 88 -13.72 -21.32 3.57
CA ASP A 88 -14.03 -21.85 4.90
C ASP A 88 -12.84 -22.63 5.48
N GLU A 89 -12.22 -23.52 4.69
CA GLU A 89 -11.02 -24.26 5.11
C GLU A 89 -9.84 -23.31 5.45
N ALA A 90 -9.65 -22.27 4.64
CA ALA A 90 -8.57 -21.30 4.89
C ALA A 90 -8.83 -20.50 6.19
N LEU A 91 -10.06 -20.05 6.41
CA LEU A 91 -10.45 -19.27 7.59
C LEU A 91 -10.40 -20.11 8.86
N ASP A 92 -10.88 -21.35 8.80
CA ASP A 92 -10.81 -22.31 9.91
C ASP A 92 -9.36 -22.61 10.29
N LEU A 93 -8.50 -22.83 9.30
CA LEU A 93 -7.08 -23.07 9.54
C LEU A 93 -6.41 -21.85 10.22
N ILE A 94 -6.70 -20.63 9.75
CA ILE A 94 -6.19 -19.40 10.37
C ILE A 94 -6.68 -19.28 11.82
N HIS A 95 -7.97 -19.51 12.05
CA HIS A 95 -8.57 -19.46 13.38
C HIS A 95 -7.91 -20.45 14.35
N GLN A 96 -7.81 -21.72 13.94
CA GLN A 96 -7.21 -22.79 14.75
C GLN A 96 -5.77 -22.45 15.14
N GLN A 97 -4.97 -21.93 14.21
CA GLN A 97 -3.57 -21.59 14.49
C GLN A 97 -3.44 -20.36 15.39
N HIS A 98 -4.23 -19.31 15.17
CA HIS A 98 -4.23 -18.16 16.08
C HIS A 98 -4.68 -18.55 17.49
N LYS A 99 -5.73 -19.37 17.60
CA LYS A 99 -6.22 -19.87 18.89
C LYS A 99 -5.14 -20.67 19.61
N ARG A 100 -4.56 -21.68 18.95
CA ARG A 100 -3.49 -22.53 19.50
C ARG A 100 -2.30 -21.69 19.99
N ILE A 101 -1.82 -20.76 19.16
CA ILE A 101 -0.66 -19.91 19.49
C ILE A 101 -0.97 -19.04 20.71
N ARG A 102 -2.17 -18.45 20.76
CA ARG A 102 -2.57 -17.60 21.88
C ARG A 102 -2.72 -18.40 23.18
N GLU A 103 -3.32 -19.59 23.13
CA GLU A 103 -3.49 -20.46 24.30
C GLU A 103 -2.15 -20.98 24.83
N ALA A 104 -1.21 -21.33 23.94
CA ALA A 104 0.08 -21.90 24.32
C ALA A 104 1.12 -20.85 24.75
N TYR A 105 1.13 -19.67 24.12
CA TYR A 105 2.24 -18.70 24.25
C TYR A 105 1.79 -17.28 24.57
N GLY A 106 0.48 -17.04 24.71
CA GLY A 106 -0.08 -15.72 24.98
C GLY A 106 -0.06 -14.78 23.76
N PRO A 107 -0.69 -13.60 23.87
CA PRO A 107 -0.89 -12.70 22.73
C PRO A 107 0.39 -12.05 22.18
N ALA A 108 1.44 -11.92 22.99
CA ALA A 108 2.72 -11.35 22.56
C ALA A 108 3.44 -12.22 21.50
N SER A 109 3.06 -13.49 21.37
CA SER A 109 3.60 -14.42 20.38
C SER A 109 3.05 -14.22 18.96
N ILE A 110 2.00 -13.39 18.80
CA ILE A 110 1.41 -13.08 17.50
C ILE A 110 1.90 -11.71 17.04
N PHE A 111 2.74 -11.67 16.02
CA PHE A 111 3.18 -10.42 15.40
C PHE A 111 2.19 -9.96 14.32
N ALA A 112 1.56 -8.81 14.51
CA ALA A 112 0.65 -8.19 13.53
C ALA A 112 1.05 -6.74 13.21
N GLY A 113 2.36 -6.45 13.23
CA GLY A 113 2.90 -5.15 12.84
C GLY A 113 2.49 -4.73 11.43
N SER A 114 2.60 -5.65 10.45
CA SER A 114 2.11 -5.49 9.07
C SER A 114 2.49 -4.13 8.43
N TYR A 115 3.78 -3.78 8.51
CA TYR A 115 4.32 -2.55 7.90
C TYR A 115 4.24 -2.64 6.37
N GLY A 116 3.78 -1.58 5.71
CA GLY A 116 3.73 -1.50 4.25
C GLY A 116 2.81 -0.41 3.72
N TRP A 117 2.92 -0.13 2.41
CA TRP A 117 2.24 0.98 1.76
C TRP A 117 0.75 0.79 1.53
N ARG A 118 0.25 -0.47 1.53
CA ARG A 118 -1.15 -0.86 1.20
C ARG A 118 -1.70 -0.10 -0.02
N SER A 119 -3.02 -0.17 -0.23
CA SER A 119 -3.73 0.80 -1.07
C SER A 119 -4.33 1.92 -0.23
N ASN A 120 -4.54 3.09 -0.82
CA ASN A 120 -5.22 4.22 -0.20
C ASN A 120 -6.72 3.96 0.04
N GLY A 121 -7.34 4.74 0.93
CA GLY A 121 -8.76 4.60 1.29
C GLY A 121 -8.99 4.71 2.79
N VAL A 122 -10.17 5.18 3.21
CA VAL A 122 -10.50 5.38 4.63
C VAL A 122 -11.01 4.08 5.27
N LEU A 123 -11.86 3.34 4.55
CA LEU A 123 -12.53 2.13 5.04
C LEU A 123 -11.67 0.87 4.88
N HIS A 124 -11.23 0.56 3.66
CA HIS A 124 -10.48 -0.66 3.34
C HIS A 124 -8.98 -0.55 3.66
N LYS A 125 -8.63 -0.03 4.83
CA LYS A 125 -7.25 0.05 5.33
C LYS A 125 -6.80 -1.31 5.86
N ALA A 126 -6.19 -2.13 5.00
CA ALA A 126 -5.85 -3.52 5.29
C ALA A 126 -5.12 -3.74 6.63
N SER A 127 -4.07 -2.96 6.93
CA SER A 127 -3.32 -3.08 8.19
C SER A 127 -4.17 -2.71 9.41
N THR A 128 -4.96 -1.64 9.34
CA THR A 128 -5.89 -1.23 10.41
C THR A 128 -6.97 -2.28 10.66
N LEU A 129 -7.54 -2.88 9.60
CA LEU A 129 -8.54 -3.93 9.72
C LEU A 129 -7.95 -5.21 10.33
N LEU A 130 -6.74 -5.59 9.92
CA LEU A 130 -5.99 -6.69 10.53
C LEU A 130 -5.75 -6.44 12.03
N GLN A 131 -5.23 -5.27 12.38
CA GLN A 131 -4.94 -4.91 13.77
C GLN A 131 -6.20 -4.82 14.62
N ARG A 132 -7.32 -4.33 14.06
CA ARG A 132 -8.63 -4.37 14.71
C ARG A 132 -9.07 -5.80 15.01
N TYR A 133 -8.97 -6.70 14.03
CA TYR A 133 -9.27 -8.12 14.24
C TYR A 133 -8.39 -8.73 15.33
N MET A 134 -7.08 -8.50 15.27
CA MET A 134 -6.13 -9.08 16.24
C MET A 134 -6.33 -8.53 17.66
N ALA A 135 -6.65 -7.24 17.79
CA ALA A 135 -6.99 -6.63 19.07
C ALA A 135 -8.24 -7.29 19.68
N LEU A 136 -9.32 -7.43 18.90
CA LEU A 136 -10.56 -8.09 19.34
C LEU A 136 -10.37 -9.58 19.63
N ALA A 137 -9.48 -10.25 18.90
CA ALA A 137 -9.21 -11.66 19.10
C ALA A 137 -8.46 -11.95 20.41
N GLY A 138 -7.80 -10.95 21.01
CA GLY A 138 -7.11 -11.10 22.30
C GLY A 138 -5.71 -10.50 22.36
N GLY A 139 -5.34 -9.63 21.42
CA GLY A 139 -4.06 -8.90 21.42
C GLY A 139 -3.01 -9.47 20.48
N TYR A 140 -1.96 -8.67 20.26
CA TYR A 140 -0.83 -8.93 19.35
C TYR A 140 0.38 -8.04 19.68
N THR A 141 1.55 -8.38 19.12
CA THR A 141 2.75 -7.54 19.09
C THR A 141 2.80 -6.69 17.82
N GLY A 142 2.92 -5.37 17.99
CA GLY A 142 2.99 -4.38 16.91
C GLY A 142 4.42 -4.03 16.47
N HIS A 143 4.58 -2.92 15.77
CA HIS A 143 5.87 -2.34 15.38
C HIS A 143 5.89 -0.83 15.64
N LEU A 144 7.08 -0.25 15.66
CA LEU A 144 7.32 1.20 15.77
C LEU A 144 8.28 1.64 14.67
N GLY A 145 8.12 2.88 14.21
CA GLY A 145 8.94 3.48 13.16
C GLY A 145 8.60 2.97 11.76
N ASP A 146 9.43 3.38 10.79
CA ASP A 146 9.27 3.05 9.39
C ASP A 146 10.63 2.94 8.67
N TYR A 147 10.62 2.30 7.49
CA TYR A 147 11.82 2.13 6.67
C TYR A 147 12.28 3.43 5.99
N SER A 148 11.42 4.45 5.93
CA SER A 148 11.73 5.68 5.21
C SER A 148 12.64 6.58 6.05
N THR A 149 12.36 6.71 7.35
CA THR A 149 12.93 7.78 8.19
C THR A 149 13.31 7.34 9.60
N GLY A 150 13.42 6.03 9.87
CA GLY A 150 13.60 5.49 11.21
C GLY A 150 14.72 6.14 12.06
N ALA A 151 15.87 6.49 11.46
CA ALA A 151 16.94 7.20 12.17
C ALA A 151 16.60 8.69 12.41
N ALA A 152 16.09 9.38 11.38
CA ALA A 152 15.72 10.79 11.48
C ALA A 152 14.62 11.03 12.52
N GLN A 153 13.58 10.18 12.52
CA GLN A 153 12.50 10.21 13.51
C GLN A 153 12.99 10.05 14.96
N ALA A 154 14.12 9.35 15.16
CA ALA A 154 14.71 9.17 16.48
C ALA A 154 15.49 10.41 16.93
N ILE A 155 16.26 11.05 16.05
CA ILE A 155 17.16 12.15 16.42
C ILE A 155 16.49 13.53 16.40
N MET A 156 15.60 13.80 15.43
CA MET A 156 15.03 15.13 15.21
C MET A 156 14.32 15.72 16.45
N PRO A 157 13.54 14.95 17.25
CA PRO A 157 12.90 15.49 18.45
C PRO A 157 13.88 16.09 19.47
N TYR A 158 15.12 15.59 19.53
CA TYR A 158 16.16 16.10 20.43
C TYR A 158 16.87 17.36 19.91
N VAL A 159 16.78 17.62 18.59
CA VAL A 159 17.45 18.75 17.95
C VAL A 159 16.47 19.92 17.76
N VAL A 160 15.26 19.63 17.27
CA VAL A 160 14.28 20.65 16.84
C VAL A 160 12.90 20.49 17.48
N GLY A 161 12.72 19.53 18.40
CA GLY A 161 11.46 19.37 19.15
C GLY A 161 10.32 18.67 18.40
N GLY A 162 10.57 18.21 17.17
CA GLY A 162 9.60 17.50 16.33
C GLY A 162 10.26 16.44 15.44
N SER A 163 9.45 15.64 14.75
CA SER A 163 9.95 14.63 13.80
C SER A 163 10.47 15.25 12.49
N GLU A 164 9.95 16.44 12.13
CA GLU A 164 10.15 17.19 10.88
C GLU A 164 9.81 16.50 9.56
N VAL A 165 10.17 15.22 9.39
CA VAL A 165 10.17 14.51 8.11
C VAL A 165 8.80 14.35 7.43
N TYR A 166 7.70 14.52 8.19
CA TYR A 166 6.33 14.39 7.69
C TYR A 166 5.47 15.63 7.98
N GLN A 167 6.09 16.77 8.30
CA GLN A 167 5.37 18.01 8.51
C GLN A 167 5.16 18.77 7.20
N GLN A 168 4.23 19.72 7.21
CA GLN A 168 4.02 20.60 6.07
C GLN A 168 5.23 21.50 5.87
N GLN A 169 5.64 21.67 4.62
CA GLN A 169 6.77 22.50 4.23
C GLN A 169 6.32 23.90 3.81
N THR A 170 7.26 24.84 3.71
CA THR A 170 7.01 26.16 3.09
C THR A 170 6.43 25.98 1.69
N SER A 171 5.39 26.76 1.35
CA SER A 171 4.69 26.62 0.08
C SER A 171 5.60 26.93 -1.11
N TRP A 172 5.46 26.17 -2.18
CA TRP A 172 6.25 26.34 -3.40
C TRP A 172 6.26 27.79 -3.92
N PRO A 173 5.12 28.51 -4.05
CA PRO A 173 5.15 29.89 -4.54
C PRO A 173 6.09 30.80 -3.76
N LEU A 174 6.13 30.68 -2.41
CA LEU A 174 7.03 31.47 -1.57
C LEU A 174 8.49 31.08 -1.76
N VAL A 175 8.78 29.78 -1.92
CA VAL A 175 10.15 29.31 -2.21
C VAL A 175 10.62 29.89 -3.54
N LEU A 176 9.78 29.84 -4.58
CA LEU A 176 10.13 30.33 -5.92
C LEU A 176 10.27 31.85 -5.98
N GLU A 177 9.50 32.59 -5.18
CA GLU A 177 9.53 34.05 -5.14
C GLU A 177 10.73 34.59 -4.35
N HIS A 178 11.14 33.90 -3.28
CA HIS A 178 12.07 34.46 -2.30
C HIS A 178 13.41 33.74 -2.17
N SER A 179 13.64 32.62 -2.88
CA SER A 179 14.92 31.90 -2.80
C SER A 179 15.81 32.21 -4.00
N ASP A 180 17.03 32.73 -3.74
CA ASP A 180 18.04 32.90 -4.79
C ASP A 180 18.66 31.56 -5.22
N VAL A 181 18.75 30.61 -4.29
CA VAL A 181 19.36 29.30 -4.50
C VAL A 181 18.54 28.22 -3.80
N VAL A 182 18.22 27.15 -4.54
CA VAL A 182 17.59 25.93 -4.00
C VAL A 182 18.55 24.76 -4.16
N VAL A 183 18.93 24.11 -3.05
CA VAL A 183 19.82 22.95 -3.04
C VAL A 183 19.01 21.67 -2.83
N LEU A 184 19.03 20.78 -3.82
CA LEU A 184 18.43 19.45 -3.73
C LEU A 184 19.47 18.44 -3.22
N TRP A 185 19.53 18.25 -1.90
CA TRP A 185 20.52 17.36 -1.28
C TRP A 185 19.97 15.94 -1.11
N SER A 186 20.61 14.95 -1.73
CA SER A 186 20.23 13.52 -1.64
C SER A 186 18.75 13.28 -1.99
N ALA A 187 18.20 14.11 -2.88
CA ALA A 187 16.80 14.09 -3.27
C ALA A 187 16.66 14.00 -4.79
N ASN A 188 15.68 13.20 -5.25
CA ASN A 188 15.28 13.15 -6.65
C ASN A 188 13.75 13.39 -6.76
N PRO A 189 13.30 14.65 -6.59
CA PRO A 189 11.87 14.99 -6.57
C PRO A 189 11.16 14.62 -7.87
N LEU A 190 11.86 14.61 -9.01
CA LEU A 190 11.30 14.17 -10.30
C LEU A 190 10.80 12.73 -10.28
N ASN A 191 11.46 11.88 -9.50
CA ASN A 191 11.06 10.51 -9.33
C ASN A 191 10.07 10.35 -8.16
N THR A 192 10.35 10.97 -7.02
CA THR A 192 9.64 10.68 -5.76
C THR A 192 8.33 11.46 -5.58
N LEU A 193 8.10 12.54 -6.32
CA LEU A 193 6.83 13.31 -6.26
C LEU A 193 5.68 12.69 -7.07
N LYS A 194 5.90 11.54 -7.71
CA LYS A 194 4.85 10.80 -8.45
C LYS A 194 3.82 10.12 -7.55
N ILE A 195 4.04 10.10 -6.23
CA ILE A 195 3.17 9.44 -5.25
C ILE A 195 2.95 10.32 -4.03
N ALA A 196 1.87 10.07 -3.32
CA ALA A 196 1.62 10.57 -1.98
C ALA A 196 0.91 9.48 -1.14
N TRP A 197 0.84 9.69 0.17
CA TRP A 197 0.22 8.73 1.10
C TRP A 197 -1.27 8.47 0.87
N ASN A 198 -1.99 9.49 0.36
CA ASN A 198 -3.40 9.39 0.02
C ASN A 198 -3.57 9.36 -1.50
N ALA A 199 -3.36 10.49 -2.16
CA ALA A 199 -3.32 10.61 -3.60
C ALA A 199 -2.46 11.84 -3.92
N SER A 200 -1.57 11.72 -4.90
CA SER A 200 -0.77 12.87 -5.36
C SER A 200 -1.69 13.92 -5.99
N ASP A 201 -1.48 15.19 -5.65
CA ASP A 201 -2.09 16.33 -6.34
C ASP A 201 -1.28 16.79 -7.55
N GLU A 202 -0.12 16.16 -7.78
CA GLU A 202 0.82 16.38 -8.88
C GLU A 202 1.41 17.80 -8.95
N GLN A 203 1.13 18.66 -7.98
CA GLN A 203 1.53 20.08 -8.02
C GLN A 203 3.02 20.27 -7.77
N GLY A 204 3.58 19.57 -6.78
CA GLY A 204 5.00 19.72 -6.43
C GLY A 204 5.91 19.35 -7.61
N ALA A 205 5.50 18.34 -8.37
CA ALA A 205 6.19 17.95 -9.57
C ALA A 205 6.07 19.06 -10.63
N PHE A 206 4.86 19.57 -10.89
CA PHE A 206 4.63 20.64 -11.89
C PHE A 206 5.40 21.94 -11.60
N LEU A 207 5.45 22.37 -10.34
CA LEU A 207 6.07 23.63 -9.95
C LEU A 207 7.59 23.61 -10.04
N LEU A 208 8.24 22.45 -9.84
CA LEU A 208 9.68 22.28 -10.03
C LEU A 208 10.12 22.62 -11.47
N PHE A 209 9.24 22.45 -12.46
CA PHE A 209 9.53 22.73 -13.87
C PHE A 209 9.20 24.14 -14.33
N ARG A 210 8.55 24.97 -13.51
CA ARG A 210 8.34 26.40 -13.85
C ARG A 210 9.58 27.25 -13.60
N THR A 211 10.59 26.70 -12.93
CA THR A 211 11.81 27.41 -12.51
C THR A 211 13.09 26.92 -13.15
N ALA A 212 12.99 25.98 -14.10
CA ALA A 212 14.08 25.57 -14.98
C ALA A 212 13.83 26.15 -16.39
#